data_AF-A0A1Q9TRS8-F1
#
_entry.id   AF-A0A1Q9TRS8-F1
#
_cell.length_a   1.000
_cell.length_b   1.000
_cell.length_c   1.000
_cell.angle_alpha   90.00
_cell.angle_beta   90.00
_cell.angle_gamma   90.00
#
_symmetry.space_group_name_H-M   'P 1'
#
loop_
_entity.id
_entity.type
_entity.pdbx_description
1 polymer ?
#
loop_
_entity_poly.entity_id
_entity_poly.type
_entity_poly.pdbx_seq_one_letter_code
_entity_poly.pdbx_strand_id
1 'polypeptide(L)'
;MASTIVSSADLYTEVVQVIRGGEPDDDGISLAGRISPLTPTYNTRTCACSCMPLPHSLWEFLEKLDPYADDSGVWLRILREDDDGTDLPEGATLIDSRRVSYRVT
;
A
#
# COMPACT_ATOMS: atom_id res chain seq x y z
N MET A 1 -36.97 -1.30 16.79
CA MET A 1 -35.98 -0.62 15.94
C MET A 1 -34.71 -0.45 16.75
N ALA A 2 -33.65 -1.18 16.43
CA ALA A 2 -32.35 -0.99 17.04
C ALA A 2 -31.60 0.05 16.21
N SER A 3 -31.50 1.27 16.73
CA SER A 3 -30.61 2.30 16.18
C SER A 3 -29.22 1.98 16.70
N THR A 4 -28.41 1.35 15.87
CA THR A 4 -27.01 1.09 16.19
C THR A 4 -26.29 2.43 16.13
N ILE A 5 -25.87 2.91 17.30
CA ILE A 5 -25.04 4.10 17.47
C ILE A 5 -23.77 3.87 16.64
N VAL A 6 -23.65 4.57 15.52
CA VAL A 6 -22.38 4.66 14.80
C VAL A 6 -21.51 5.59 15.63
N SER A 7 -20.66 5.00 16.47
CA SER A 7 -19.55 5.72 17.09
C SER A 7 -18.79 6.44 15.97
N SER A 8 -18.64 7.75 16.09
CA SER A 8 -17.98 8.64 15.11
C SER A 8 -16.50 8.32 15.02
N ALA A 9 -16.16 7.18 14.44
CA ALA A 9 -14.83 6.86 13.99
C ALA A 9 -14.77 7.24 12.51
N ASP A 10 -13.87 8.17 12.17
CA ASP A 10 -13.68 8.58 10.78
C ASP A 10 -13.17 7.37 9.99
N LEU A 11 -14.03 6.89 9.08
CA LEU A 11 -13.70 5.84 8.14
C LEU A 11 -13.05 6.50 6.93
N TYR A 12 -11.76 6.24 6.73
CA TYR A 12 -11.03 6.72 5.56
C TYR A 12 -11.10 5.66 4.48
N THR A 13 -11.20 6.10 3.23
CA THR A 13 -11.15 5.22 2.06
C THR A 13 -10.22 5.84 1.02
N GLU A 14 -9.20 5.09 0.64
CA GLU A 14 -8.17 5.50 -0.29
C GLU A 14 -8.09 4.51 -1.45
N VAL A 15 -7.63 4.95 -2.61
CA VAL A 15 -7.30 4.05 -3.72
C VAL A 15 -5.79 3.85 -3.71
N VAL A 16 -5.38 2.61 -3.46
CA VAL A 16 -3.98 2.21 -3.45
C VAL A 16 -3.66 1.48 -4.74
N GLN A 17 -2.68 1.99 -5.48
CA GLN A 17 -2.12 1.37 -6.66
C GLN A 17 -0.85 0.61 -6.29
N VAL A 18 -0.68 -0.57 -6.88
CA VAL A 18 0.53 -1.37 -6.84
C VAL A 18 1.22 -1.24 -8.19
N ILE A 19 2.43 -0.70 -8.20
CA ILE A 19 3.15 -0.33 -9.42
C ILE A 19 4.49 -1.07 -9.45
N ARG A 20 4.95 -1.41 -10.66
CA ARG A 20 6.26 -2.01 -10.88
C ARG A 20 7.05 -1.23 -11.93
N GLY A 21 8.34 -1.05 -11.69
CA GLY A 21 9.24 -0.32 -12.57
C GLY A 21 9.08 1.20 -12.43
N GLY A 22 9.87 1.93 -13.20
CA GLY A 22 10.04 3.37 -13.03
C GLY A 22 10.64 3.74 -11.66
N GLU A 23 10.93 5.02 -11.47
CA GLU A 23 11.19 5.56 -10.14
C GLU A 23 9.85 5.90 -9.47
N PRO A 24 9.68 5.59 -8.17
CA PRO A 24 8.52 6.07 -7.41
C PRO A 24 8.41 7.59 -7.52
N ASP A 25 7.19 8.09 -7.73
CA ASP A 25 6.90 9.52 -7.71
C ASP A 25 6.95 10.08 -6.27
N ASP A 26 6.69 11.38 -6.10
CA ASP A 26 6.77 12.06 -4.79
C ASP A 26 5.83 11.43 -3.73
N ASP A 27 4.75 10.78 -4.18
CA ASP A 27 3.78 10.07 -3.33
C ASP A 27 4.02 8.55 -3.29
N GLY A 28 5.07 8.08 -3.98
CA GLY A 28 5.43 6.69 -4.13
C GLY A 28 6.12 6.11 -2.91
N ILE A 29 5.61 5.00 -2.42
CA ILE A 29 6.12 4.29 -1.25
C ILE A 29 6.85 3.04 -1.71
N SER A 30 8.18 3.08 -1.69
CA SER A 30 9.01 1.89 -1.93
C SER A 30 8.97 0.90 -0.77
N LEU A 31 8.86 -0.38 -1.12
CA LEU A 31 8.90 -1.51 -0.19
C LEU A 31 10.26 -2.22 -0.17
N ALA A 32 11.17 -1.85 -1.07
CA ALA A 32 12.50 -2.46 -1.17
C ALA A 32 13.28 -2.36 0.15
N GLY A 33 13.95 -3.45 0.52
CA GLY A 33 14.75 -3.55 1.74
C GLY A 33 13.96 -3.61 3.06
N ARG A 34 12.62 -3.53 3.02
CA ARG A 34 11.76 -3.65 4.20
C ARG A 34 11.52 -5.10 4.61
N ILE A 35 10.83 -5.29 5.72
CA ILE A 35 10.43 -6.62 6.20
C ILE A 35 8.96 -6.87 5.88
N SER A 36 8.67 -8.09 5.42
CA SER A 36 7.31 -8.61 5.25
C SER A 36 6.49 -8.50 6.55
N PRO A 37 5.29 -7.91 6.52
CA PRO A 37 4.36 -7.93 7.65
C PRO A 37 3.83 -9.32 7.99
N LEU A 38 3.89 -10.24 7.04
CA LEU A 38 3.35 -11.60 7.16
C LEU A 38 4.39 -12.61 7.63
N THR A 39 5.67 -12.26 7.54
CA THR A 39 6.78 -13.13 7.92
C THR A 39 7.52 -12.54 9.13
N PRO A 40 7.30 -13.08 10.34
CA PRO A 40 8.05 -12.64 11.52
C PRO A 40 9.54 -12.96 11.34
N THR A 41 10.39 -12.00 11.67
CA THR A 41 11.85 -12.12 11.59
C THR A 41 12.49 -11.43 12.79
N TYR A 42 13.68 -11.90 13.17
CA TYR A 42 14.52 -11.27 14.20
C TYR A 42 15.33 -10.08 13.67
N ASN A 43 15.08 -9.67 12.43
CA ASN A 43 15.76 -8.56 11.79
C ASN A 43 15.28 -7.20 12.35
N THR A 44 16.21 -6.26 12.51
CA THR A 44 15.95 -4.91 13.05
C THR A 44 15.50 -3.90 11.97
N ARG A 45 15.39 -4.31 10.70
CA ARG A 45 14.85 -3.47 9.63
C ARG A 45 13.39 -3.09 9.88
N THR A 46 12.92 -2.06 9.20
CA THR A 46 11.57 -1.55 9.35
C THR A 46 10.54 -2.44 8.63
N CYS A 47 9.45 -2.79 9.31
CA CYS A 47 8.31 -3.49 8.70
C CYS A 47 7.66 -2.64 7.60
N ALA A 48 7.29 -3.24 6.48
CA ALA A 48 6.50 -2.57 5.44
C ALA A 48 5.12 -2.10 5.97
N CYS A 49 4.58 -2.76 6.99
CA CYS A 49 3.35 -2.38 7.67
C CYS A 49 3.41 -1.01 8.36
N SER A 50 4.61 -0.47 8.59
CA SER A 50 4.77 0.89 9.13
C SER A 50 4.53 1.99 8.09
N CYS A 51 4.54 1.67 6.79
CA CYS A 51 4.32 2.65 5.74
C CYS A 51 2.85 3.07 5.64
N MET A 52 1.95 2.09 5.78
CA MET A 52 0.54 2.28 5.47
C MET A 52 -0.34 1.18 6.09
N PRO A 53 -1.54 1.52 6.58
CA PRO A 53 -2.53 0.53 7.00
C PRO A 53 -3.18 -0.15 5.79
N LEU A 54 -2.60 -1.25 5.33
CA LEU A 54 -3.19 -2.08 4.26
C LEU A 54 -3.94 -3.28 4.82
N PRO A 55 -5.02 -3.73 4.16
CA PRO A 55 -5.72 -4.96 4.52
C PRO A 55 -4.80 -6.16 4.29
N HIS A 56 -4.98 -7.19 5.12
CA HIS A 56 -4.17 -8.41 5.07
C HIS A 56 -4.09 -9.04 3.67
N SER A 57 -5.20 -9.07 2.93
CA SER A 57 -5.27 -9.62 1.57
C SER A 57 -4.45 -8.84 0.53
N LEU A 58 -4.16 -7.56 0.77
CA LEU A 58 -3.26 -6.78 -0.08
C LEU A 58 -1.80 -7.08 0.26
N TRP A 59 -1.47 -7.31 1.54
CA TRP A 59 -0.14 -7.82 1.90
C TRP A 59 0.14 -9.17 1.27
N GLU A 60 -0.79 -10.13 1.34
CA GLU A 60 -0.64 -11.45 0.70
C GLU A 60 -0.47 -11.36 -0.82
N PHE A 61 -1.11 -10.37 -1.45
CA PHE A 61 -0.92 -10.08 -2.87
C PHE A 61 0.49 -9.56 -3.15
N LEU A 62 0.96 -8.60 -2.34
CA LEU A 62 2.29 -8.02 -2.46
C LEU A 62 3.39 -9.06 -2.29
N GLU A 63 3.29 -10.00 -1.35
CA GLU A 63 4.29 -11.08 -1.15
C GLU A 63 4.61 -11.85 -2.45
N LYS A 64 3.62 -12.02 -3.33
CA LYS A 64 3.78 -12.75 -4.60
C LYS A 64 4.60 -11.97 -5.63
N LEU A 65 4.85 -10.69 -5.39
CA LEU A 65 5.59 -9.79 -6.28
C LEU A 65 7.04 -9.58 -5.86
N ASP A 66 7.49 -10.25 -4.79
CA ASP A 66 8.80 -10.08 -4.15
C ASP A 66 9.17 -8.60 -3.88
N PRO A 67 8.32 -7.86 -3.14
CA PRO A 67 8.38 -6.41 -3.10
C PRO A 67 9.50 -5.88 -2.20
N TYR A 68 10.09 -6.75 -1.38
CA TYR A 68 11.06 -6.39 -0.34
C TYR A 68 12.51 -6.65 -0.71
N ALA A 69 12.78 -7.27 -1.87
CA ALA A 69 14.13 -7.39 -2.40
C ALA A 69 14.79 -6.01 -2.49
N ASP A 70 16.10 -5.92 -2.25
CA ASP A 70 16.81 -4.64 -2.25
C ASP A 70 16.77 -3.95 -3.64
N ASP A 71 16.61 -4.73 -4.71
CA ASP A 71 16.44 -4.31 -6.11
C ASP A 71 14.98 -4.39 -6.60
N SER A 72 14.02 -4.56 -5.67
CA SER A 72 12.60 -4.60 -6.01
C SER A 72 12.15 -3.27 -6.63
N GLY A 73 11.66 -3.36 -7.86
CA GLY A 73 10.97 -2.25 -8.52
C GLY A 73 9.51 -2.09 -8.13
N VAL A 74 9.03 -2.76 -7.07
CA VAL A 74 7.62 -2.68 -6.63
C VAL A 74 7.44 -1.59 -5.58
N TRP A 75 6.47 -0.72 -5.84
CA TRP A 75 6.12 0.38 -4.96
C TRP A 75 4.62 0.63 -4.97
N LEU A 76 4.15 1.39 -3.98
CA LEU A 76 2.73 1.70 -3.79
C LEU A 76 2.49 3.19 -4.01
N ARG A 77 1.31 3.53 -4.51
CA ARG A 77 0.86 4.92 -4.65
C ARG A 77 -0.55 5.07 -4.11
N ILE A 78 -0.80 6.14 -3.35
CA ILE A 78 -2.17 6.53 -2.98
C ILE A 78 -2.65 7.54 -4.01
N LEU A 79 -3.79 7.30 -4.62
CA LEU A 79 -4.42 8.33 -5.46
C LEU A 79 -5.09 9.37 -4.59
N ARG A 80 -4.79 10.63 -4.89
CA ARG A 80 -5.47 11.80 -4.33
C ARG A 80 -6.85 11.95 -4.99
N GLU A 81 -7.75 12.69 -4.35
CA GLU A 81 -9.15 12.84 -4.84
C GLU A 81 -9.23 13.47 -6.24
N ASP A 82 -8.21 14.23 -6.65
CA ASP A 82 -8.08 14.92 -7.93
C ASP A 82 -7.24 14.15 -8.97
N ASP A 83 -6.67 13.00 -8.60
CA ASP A 83 -5.84 12.18 -9.48
C ASP A 83 -6.66 11.02 -10.07
N ASP A 84 -6.69 10.93 -11.40
CA ASP A 84 -7.35 9.82 -12.10
C ASP A 84 -6.49 8.53 -12.11
N GLY A 85 -5.23 8.64 -11.67
CA GLY A 85 -4.28 7.56 -11.50
C GLY A 85 -3.78 6.95 -12.80
N THR A 86 -4.02 7.60 -13.95
CA THR A 86 -3.62 7.10 -15.27
C THR A 86 -2.21 7.50 -15.66
N ASP A 87 -1.72 8.63 -15.16
CA ASP A 87 -0.36 9.09 -15.39
C ASP A 87 0.62 8.32 -14.48
N LEU A 88 1.42 7.47 -15.11
CA LEU A 88 2.49 6.71 -14.47
C LEU A 88 3.85 7.28 -14.89
N PRO A 89 4.86 7.28 -14.00
CA PRO A 89 6.24 7.61 -14.37
C PRO A 89 6.76 6.77 -15.53
N GLU A 90 7.77 7.27 -16.23
CA GLU A 90 8.39 6.54 -17.34
C GLU A 90 8.92 5.18 -16.87
N GLY A 91 8.57 4.13 -17.62
CA GLY A 91 8.97 2.75 -17.30
C GLY A 91 8.18 2.09 -16.17
N ALA A 92 7.20 2.79 -15.56
CA ALA A 92 6.31 2.21 -14.56
C ALA A 92 5.10 1.50 -15.21
N THR A 93 4.62 0.46 -14.56
CA THR A 93 3.43 -0.30 -14.98
C THR A 93 2.53 -0.55 -13.78
N LEU A 94 1.25 -0.20 -13.90
CA LEU A 94 0.24 -0.52 -12.90
C LEU A 94 -0.03 -2.02 -12.90
N ILE A 95 0.15 -2.66 -11.75
CA ILE A 95 -0.09 -4.09 -11.54
C ILE A 95 -1.50 -4.33 -11.00
N ASP A 96 -1.92 -3.54 -10.01
CA ASP A 96 -3.23 -3.64 -9.39
C ASP A 96 -3.67 -2.31 -8.80
N SER A 97 -4.97 -2.10 -8.63
CA SER A 97 -5.55 -0.93 -7.99
C SER A 97 -6.71 -1.35 -7.10
N ARG A 98 -6.66 -0.99 -5.82
CA ARG A 98 -7.67 -1.40 -4.83
C ARG A 98 -8.11 -0.24 -3.97
N ARG A 99 -9.42 -0.22 -3.67
CA ARG A 99 -9.96 0.59 -2.59
C ARG A 99 -9.64 -0.04 -1.25
N VAL A 100 -8.99 0.72 -0.39
CA VAL A 100 -8.63 0.35 0.97
C VAL A 100 -9.38 1.26 1.92
N SER A 101 -10.16 0.67 2.83
CA SER A 101 -10.83 1.41 3.89
C SER A 101 -10.23 1.04 5.24
N TYR A 102 -9.91 2.05 6.03
CA TYR A 102 -9.37 1.86 7.37
C TYR A 102 -9.99 2.86 8.35
N ARG A 103 -9.91 2.48 9.62
CA ARG A 103 -10.41 3.28 10.73
C ARG A 103 -9.20 3.79 11.51
N VAL A 104 -9.11 5.09 11.70
CA VAL A 104 -8.15 5.69 12.63
C VAL A 104 -8.83 5.74 13.99
N THR A 105 -8.16 5.21 15.02
CA THR A 105 -8.64 5.19 16.41
C THR A 105 -7.69 5.94 17.31
#